data_AF-A0A2I9DIX2-F1
#
_entry.id   AF-A0A2I9DIX2-F1
#
_cell.length_a   1.000
_cell.length_b   1.000
_cell.length_c   1.000
_cell.angle_alpha   90.00
_cell.angle_beta   90.00
_cell.angle_gamma   90.00
#
_symmetry.space_group_name_H-M   'P 1'
#
loop_
_entity.id
_entity.type
_entity.pdbx_description
1 polymer ?
#
loop_
_entity_poly.entity_id
_entity_poly.type
_entity_poly.pdbx_seq_one_letter_code
_entity_poly.pdbx_strand_id
1 'polypeptide(L)'
;MESIRNNLIPKNQSCEGIVENSAHVVSEIPTCSFSGEPADYYIGLSGPGYHDEIRVIGAICSKFVETAILNILGQGVDEVKWPVILDLKKEVYYHAYPAHLNGLSPIIGWKSFITLQHEKL
;
A
#
# COMPACT_ATOMS: atom_id res chain seq x y z
N MET A 1 1.70 4.75 59.57
CA MET A 1 1.00 4.46 58.30
C MET A 1 1.42 3.09 57.84
N GLU A 2 0.42 2.36 57.36
CA GLU A 2 0.30 0.96 56.95
C GLU A 2 1.48 0.43 56.09
N SER A 3 2.01 -0.78 56.35
CA SER A 3 1.55 -2.11 55.87
C SER A 3 1.72 -2.26 54.33
N ILE A 4 2.30 -3.30 53.70
CA ILE A 4 2.73 -4.66 54.04
C ILE A 4 3.80 -5.11 53.02
N ARG A 5 4.67 -6.02 53.47
CA ARG A 5 5.70 -6.74 52.72
C ARG A 5 5.15 -7.80 51.75
N ASN A 6 6.01 -8.11 50.76
CA ASN A 6 6.29 -9.42 50.16
C ASN A 6 5.48 -9.93 48.94
N ASN A 7 6.20 -9.95 47.81
CA ASN A 7 6.73 -11.13 47.08
C ASN A 7 5.81 -12.29 46.62
N LEU A 8 6.01 -12.60 45.31
CA LEU A 8 5.86 -13.89 44.59
C LEU A 8 4.39 -14.27 44.30
N ILE A 9 3.97 -14.74 43.11
CA ILE A 9 4.42 -15.90 42.31
C ILE A 9 3.79 -15.80 40.89
N PRO A 10 4.42 -16.32 39.82
CA PRO A 10 3.82 -16.45 38.48
C PRO A 10 3.11 -17.81 38.26
N LYS A 11 2.26 -17.87 37.22
CA LYS A 11 1.78 -19.04 36.41
C LYS A 11 0.28 -19.38 36.45
N ASN A 12 -0.19 -19.60 35.21
CA ASN A 12 -1.30 -20.48 34.76
C ASN A 12 -2.73 -19.95 35.00
N GLN A 13 -3.55 -19.87 33.95
CA GLN A 13 -4.38 -20.96 33.44
C GLN A 13 -5.51 -20.42 32.55
N SER A 14 -5.81 -21.20 31.51
CA SER A 14 -6.86 -21.04 30.50
C SER A 14 -8.27 -20.79 31.08
N CYS A 15 -9.08 -20.00 30.37
CA CYS A 15 -10.54 -20.12 30.40
C CYS A 15 -11.10 -20.05 28.97
N GLU A 16 -11.88 -21.06 28.64
CA GLU A 16 -12.60 -21.26 27.39
C GLU A 16 -13.57 -20.10 27.09
N GLY A 17 -13.69 -19.80 25.80
CA GLY A 17 -14.78 -19.04 25.24
C GLY A 17 -15.01 -19.51 23.82
N ILE A 18 -15.87 -20.51 23.64
CA ILE A 18 -16.49 -20.76 22.34
C ILE A 18 -17.38 -19.55 22.08
N VAL A 19 -16.92 -18.69 21.19
CA VAL A 19 -17.80 -17.84 20.40
C VAL A 19 -17.36 -18.06 18.96
N GLU A 20 -18.09 -18.94 18.27
CA GLU A 20 -18.25 -18.80 16.83
C GLU A 20 -18.82 -17.39 16.61
N ASN A 21 -17.94 -16.45 16.29
CA ASN A 21 -18.36 -15.27 15.57
C ASN A 21 -17.66 -15.36 14.24
N SER A 22 -18.45 -15.70 13.22
CA SER A 22 -18.10 -15.48 11.82
C SER A 22 -17.48 -14.10 11.71
N ALA A 23 -16.15 -14.04 11.64
CA ALA A 23 -15.47 -12.82 11.27
C ALA A 23 -15.88 -12.57 9.82
N HIS A 24 -16.96 -11.79 9.64
CA HIS A 24 -17.09 -10.96 8.48
C HIS A 24 -15.76 -10.21 8.39
N VAL A 25 -14.87 -10.68 7.53
CA VAL A 25 -13.68 -9.96 7.14
C VAL A 25 -14.21 -8.76 6.36
N VAL A 26 -14.65 -7.74 7.09
CA VAL A 26 -14.74 -6.40 6.55
C VAL A 26 -13.29 -6.10 6.23
N SER A 27 -12.93 -6.24 4.96
CA SER A 27 -11.66 -5.74 4.46
C SER A 27 -11.68 -4.24 4.73
N GLU A 28 -11.15 -3.83 5.87
CA GLU A 28 -11.02 -2.42 6.20
C GLU A 28 -10.27 -1.76 5.04
N ILE A 29 -10.89 -0.73 4.47
CA ILE A 29 -10.27 0.02 3.38
C ILE A 29 -8.99 0.61 3.96
N PRO A 30 -7.82 0.34 3.35
CA PRO A 30 -6.55 0.82 3.88
C PRO A 30 -6.54 2.34 3.92
N THR A 31 -5.81 2.89 4.88
CA THR A 31 -5.73 4.35 5.06
C THR A 31 -4.62 4.97 4.20
N CYS A 32 -4.93 6.08 3.55
CA CYS A 32 -3.99 6.88 2.77
C CYS A 32 -2.87 7.41 3.66
N SER A 33 -1.62 7.03 3.37
CA SER A 33 -0.45 7.42 4.19
C SER A 33 -0.16 8.92 4.21
N PHE A 34 -0.76 9.69 3.30
CA PHE A 34 -0.57 11.14 3.21
C PHE A 34 -1.63 11.97 3.97
N SER A 35 -2.84 11.45 4.14
CA SER A 35 -3.95 12.24 4.73
C SER A 35 -4.75 11.56 5.83
N GLY A 36 -4.59 10.26 6.05
CA GLY A 36 -5.45 9.55 7.02
C GLY A 36 -6.86 9.23 6.51
N GLU A 37 -7.19 9.61 5.27
CA GLU A 37 -8.47 9.30 4.61
C GLU A 37 -8.44 7.87 4.02
N PRO A 38 -9.58 7.28 3.64
CA PRO A 38 -9.59 6.04 2.88
C PRO A 38 -8.70 6.13 1.63
N ALA A 39 -7.91 5.10 1.38
CA ALA A 39 -7.05 5.02 0.19
C ALA A 39 -7.85 4.53 -1.02
N ASP A 40 -7.40 4.96 -2.19
CA ASP A 40 -7.96 4.56 -3.49
C ASP A 40 -7.08 3.49 -4.14
N TYR A 41 -5.79 3.48 -3.82
CA TYR A 41 -4.77 2.65 -4.48
C TYR A 41 -3.72 2.17 -3.48
N TYR A 42 -2.96 1.16 -3.90
CA TYR A 42 -1.61 0.92 -3.36
C TYR A 42 -0.56 1.43 -4.34
N ILE A 43 0.60 1.80 -3.82
CA ILE A 43 1.79 2.09 -4.62
C ILE A 43 2.91 1.11 -4.28
N GLY A 44 3.66 0.71 -5.28
CA GLY A 44 4.82 -0.17 -5.14
C GLY A 44 5.90 0.10 -6.19
N LEU A 45 6.91 -0.75 -6.13
CA LEU A 45 8.02 -0.79 -7.08
C LEU A 45 8.13 -2.20 -7.68
N SER A 46 8.33 -2.26 -8.99
CA SER A 46 8.52 -3.50 -9.74
C SER A 46 9.67 -3.35 -10.74
N GLY A 47 10.26 -4.47 -11.16
CA GLY A 47 11.15 -4.45 -12.32
C GLY A 47 10.39 -4.28 -13.65
N PRO A 48 11.07 -4.33 -14.80
CA PRO A 48 10.46 -4.15 -16.12
C PRO A 48 9.61 -5.34 -16.59
N GLY A 49 9.75 -6.52 -15.98
CA GLY A 49 9.05 -7.75 -16.34
C GLY A 49 7.62 -7.81 -15.81
N TYR A 50 6.72 -8.40 -16.61
CA TYR A 50 5.30 -8.58 -16.24
C TYR A 50 5.08 -9.56 -15.07
N HIS A 51 6.09 -10.36 -14.74
CA HIS A 51 6.08 -11.32 -13.64
C HIS A 51 7.02 -10.91 -12.49
N ASP A 52 7.56 -9.69 -12.55
CA ASP A 52 8.43 -9.21 -11.51
C ASP A 52 7.63 -9.00 -10.22
N GLU A 53 8.25 -9.33 -9.09
CA GLU A 53 7.62 -9.17 -7.79
C GLU A 53 7.39 -7.68 -7.51
N ILE A 54 6.14 -7.33 -7.19
CA ILE A 54 5.76 -5.97 -6.85
C ILE A 54 5.94 -5.78 -5.35
N ARG A 55 6.95 -4.99 -4.98
CA ARG A 55 7.14 -4.57 -3.59
C ARG A 55 6.18 -3.43 -3.29
N VAL A 56 5.07 -3.73 -2.61
CA VAL A 56 4.12 -2.72 -2.12
C VAL A 56 4.77 -1.87 -1.04
N ILE A 57 4.67 -0.56 -1.18
CA ILE A 57 5.27 0.44 -0.28
C ILE A 57 4.21 1.02 0.66
N GLY A 58 3.01 1.30 0.17
CA GLY A 58 1.96 1.88 1.00
C GLY A 58 0.64 2.09 0.27
N ALA A 59 -0.39 2.44 1.04
CA ALA A 59 -1.70 2.80 0.52
C ALA A 59 -1.81 4.32 0.34
N ILE A 60 -2.38 4.74 -0.78
CA ILE A 60 -2.43 6.14 -1.20
C ILE A 60 -3.81 6.50 -1.75
N CYS A 61 -4.17 7.76 -1.59
CA CYS A 61 -5.36 8.35 -2.16
C CYS A 61 -5.02 9.03 -3.49
N SER A 62 -5.97 9.01 -4.41
CA SER A 62 -5.90 9.46 -5.80
C SER A 62 -5.20 10.80 -5.99
N LYS A 63 -5.54 11.78 -5.15
CA LYS A 63 -4.95 13.13 -5.16
C LYS A 63 -3.43 13.18 -4.89
N PHE A 64 -2.85 12.13 -4.31
CA PHE A 64 -1.43 12.05 -3.98
C PHE A 64 -0.65 11.03 -4.81
N VAL A 65 -1.22 10.49 -5.89
CA VAL A 65 -0.50 9.51 -6.74
C VAL A 65 0.79 10.09 -7.32
N GLU A 66 0.75 11.32 -7.84
CA GLU A 66 1.94 11.99 -8.37
C GLU A 66 3.00 12.20 -7.29
N THR A 67 2.59 12.67 -6.10
CA THR A 67 3.49 12.84 -4.95
C THR A 67 4.10 11.51 -4.52
N ALA A 68 3.32 10.44 -4.48
CA ALA A 68 3.78 9.12 -4.12
C ALA A 68 4.82 8.59 -5.12
N ILE A 69 4.57 8.75 -6.42
CA ILE A 69 5.52 8.38 -7.49
C ILE A 69 6.86 9.12 -7.30
N LEU A 70 6.82 10.44 -7.06
CA LEU A 70 8.05 11.23 -6.82
C LEU A 70 8.79 10.76 -5.57
N ASN A 71 8.06 10.51 -4.48
CA ASN A 71 8.65 10.08 -3.22
C ASN A 71 9.38 8.74 -3.35
N ILE A 72 8.80 7.75 -4.03
CA ILE A 72 9.43 6.42 -4.13
C ILE A 72 10.63 6.41 -5.08
N LEU A 73 10.62 7.26 -6.12
CA LEU A 73 11.77 7.43 -7.01
C LEU A 73 12.92 8.17 -6.31
N GLY A 74 12.59 9.12 -5.42
CA GLY A 74 13.57 9.88 -4.65
C GLY A 74 14.25 9.09 -3.53
N GLN A 75 13.75 7.89 -3.18
CA GLN A 75 14.31 7.08 -2.10
C GLN A 75 15.61 6.34 -2.46
N GLY A 76 15.99 6.29 -3.74
CA GLY A 76 17.21 5.62 -4.19
C GLY A 76 17.14 4.11 -4.01
N VAL A 77 17.01 3.38 -5.10
CA VAL A 77 17.00 1.91 -5.09
C VAL A 77 18.28 1.38 -5.73
N ASP A 78 18.87 0.34 -5.13
CA ASP A 78 20.10 -0.31 -5.63
C ASP A 78 19.92 -0.89 -7.05
N GLU A 79 18.68 -1.15 -7.45
CA GLU A 79 18.28 -1.66 -8.76
C GLU A 79 17.26 -0.73 -9.41
N VAL A 80 17.26 -0.62 -10.74
CA VAL A 80 16.26 0.17 -11.48
C VAL A 80 14.88 -0.47 -11.32
N LYS A 81 14.02 0.16 -10.53
CA LYS A 81 12.62 -0.24 -10.33
C LYS A 81 11.68 0.88 -10.77
N TRP A 82 10.50 0.47 -11.24
CA TRP A 82 9.46 1.33 -11.80
C TRP A 82 8.29 1.45 -10.83
N PRO A 83 7.74 2.66 -10.66
CA PRO A 83 6.49 2.88 -9.95
C PRO A 83 5.34 2.04 -10.52
N VAL A 84 4.62 1.38 -9.63
CA VAL A 84 3.40 0.63 -9.95
C VAL A 84 2.28 1.12 -9.05
N ILE A 85 1.12 1.38 -9.63
CA ILE A 85 -0.13 1.67 -8.93
C ILE A 85 -1.00 0.43 -9.04
N LEU A 86 -1.48 -0.04 -7.89
CA LEU A 86 -2.36 -1.18 -7.78
C LEU A 86 -3.73 -0.72 -7.30
N ASP A 87 -4.80 -1.39 -7.70
CA ASP A 87 -6.11 -1.20 -7.10
C ASP A 87 -6.14 -1.79 -5.67
N LEU A 88 -7.26 -1.63 -4.97
CA LEU A 88 -7.43 -2.17 -3.61
C LEU A 88 -7.46 -3.70 -3.55
N LYS A 89 -7.64 -4.39 -4.70
CA LYS A 89 -7.52 -5.85 -4.83
C LYS A 89 -6.08 -6.29 -5.12
N LYS A 90 -5.13 -5.34 -5.16
CA LYS A 90 -3.71 -5.54 -5.49
C LYS A 90 -3.49 -6.01 -6.93
N GLU A 91 -4.42 -5.68 -7.84
CA GLU A 91 -4.24 -5.86 -9.28
C GLU A 91 -3.54 -4.62 -9.88
N VAL A 92 -2.70 -4.81 -10.89
CA VAL A 92 -1.97 -3.71 -11.54
C VAL A 92 -2.93 -2.80 -12.27
N TYR A 93 -3.05 -1.57 -11.77
CA TYR A 93 -3.84 -0.51 -12.40
C TYR A 93 -2.99 0.33 -13.35
N TYR A 94 -1.74 0.63 -12.98
CA TYR A 94 -0.79 1.34 -13.82
C TYR A 94 0.65 0.90 -13.52
N HIS A 95 1.47 0.81 -14.57
CA HIS A 95 2.90 0.52 -14.47
C HIS A 95 3.69 1.59 -15.23
N ALA A 96 4.73 2.16 -14.62
CA ALA A 96 5.49 3.27 -15.22
C ALA A 96 6.48 2.84 -16.31
N TYR A 97 6.87 1.56 -16.37
CA TYR A 97 7.83 1.07 -17.37
C TYR A 97 7.41 1.31 -18.83
N PRO A 98 6.15 1.04 -19.26
CA PRO A 98 5.69 1.42 -20.59
C PRO A 98 5.88 2.92 -20.90
N ALA A 99 5.68 3.81 -19.93
CA ALA A 99 5.91 5.24 -20.13
C ALA A 99 7.40 5.53 -20.39
N HIS A 100 8.28 4.87 -19.65
CA HIS A 100 9.73 4.97 -19.86
C HIS A 100 10.17 4.50 -21.25
N LEU A 101 9.62 3.40 -21.76
CA LEU A 101 9.89 2.92 -23.13
C LEU A 101 9.52 3.96 -24.19
N ASN A 102 8.59 4.86 -23.88
CA ASN A 102 8.18 5.98 -24.75
C ASN A 102 8.93 7.29 -24.44
N GLY A 103 9.99 7.25 -23.62
CA GLY A 103 10.76 8.45 -23.24
C GLY A 103 10.01 9.38 -22.28
N LEU A 104 8.93 8.92 -21.64
CA LEU A 104 8.14 9.72 -20.70
C LEU A 104 8.61 9.48 -19.26
N SER A 105 8.49 10.51 -18.43
CA SER A 105 8.66 10.34 -16.99
C SER A 105 7.47 9.55 -16.42
N PRO A 106 7.65 8.85 -15.27
CA PRO A 106 6.56 8.15 -14.61
C PRO A 106 5.32 9.01 -14.30
N ILE A 107 5.52 10.31 -14.01
CA ILE A 107 4.44 11.28 -13.78
C ILE A 107 3.69 11.61 -15.06
N ILE A 108 4.40 11.85 -16.16
CA ILE A 108 3.76 12.13 -17.45
C ILE A 108 2.99 10.90 -17.92
N GLY A 109 3.57 9.71 -17.79
CA GLY A 109 2.88 8.45 -18.08
C GLY A 109 1.59 8.27 -17.29
N TRP A 110 1.60 8.59 -15.99
CA TRP A 110 0.40 8.51 -15.14
C TRP A 110 -0.69 9.49 -15.60
N LYS A 111 -0.32 10.74 -15.89
CA LYS A 111 -1.25 11.76 -16.40
C LYS A 111 -1.90 11.31 -17.70
N SER A 112 -1.09 10.86 -18.67
CA SER A 112 -1.60 10.34 -19.94
C SER A 112 -2.53 9.15 -19.73
N PHE A 113 -2.18 8.23 -18.83
CA PHE A 113 -3.01 7.08 -18.50
C PHE A 113 -4.38 7.48 -17.94
N ILE A 114 -4.43 8.37 -16.94
CA ILE A 114 -5.70 8.82 -16.34
C ILE A 114 -6.57 9.58 -17.33
N THR A 115 -6.00 10.45 -18.16
CA THR A 115 -6.76 11.12 -19.24
C THR A 115 -7.41 10.10 -20.16
N LEU A 116 -6.67 9.07 -20.59
CA LEU A 116 -7.19 8.00 -21.45
C LEU A 116 -8.28 7.15 -20.77
N GLN A 117 -8.24 6.97 -19.45
CA GLN A 117 -9.31 6.28 -18.73
C GLN A 117 -10.58 7.14 -18.65
N HIS A 118 -10.44 8.45 -18.46
CA HIS A 118 -11.58 9.38 -18.40
C HIS A 118 -12.30 9.52 -19.76
N GLU A 119 -11.57 9.42 -20.88
CA GLU A 119 -12.17 9.48 -22.23
C GLU A 119 -12.94 8.20 -22.63
N LYS A 120 -12.76 7.11 -21.89
CA LYS A 120 -13.43 5.82 -22.17
C LYS A 120 -14.74 5.64 -21.39
N LEU A 121 -15.07 6.56 -20.49
CA LEU A 121 -16.31 6.60 -19.70
C LEU A 121 -17.31 7.55 -20.35
#